data_AF-A0A4Y2GAA3-F1
#
_entry.id   AF-A0A4Y2GAA3-F1
#
_cell.length_a   1.000
_cell.length_b   1.000
_cell.length_c   1.000
_cell.angle_alpha   90.00
_cell.angle_beta   90.00
_cell.angle_gamma   90.00
#
_symmetry.space_group_name_H-M   'P 1'
#
loop_
_entity.id
_entity.type
_entity.pdbx_description
1 polymer ?
#
loop_
_entity_poly.entity_id
_entity_poly.type
_entity_poly.pdbx_seq_one_letter_code
_entity_poly.pdbx_strand_id
1 'polypeptide(L)'
;MAFRLCIFHRSSLSYEQLECQDAREKSIYRRIWAHLKAFKLKLNLFAGQLAKNDLSHFSRLNSIPSVNEEKLKNYEDGLKKLHFEFEHRFQDFSAIETELDIFTMPFNVNCEAMRSDLQLELIELQSNNHLKQSFLNMPKLEFNKSLSKVSFPNLISHAQKISAIFASSYIQGVQQRTPSF
;
A
#
# COMPACT_ATOMS: atom_id res chain seq x y z
N MET A 1 2.38 -32.60 -31.88
CA MET A 1 1.65 -31.31 -31.78
C MET A 1 0.86 -31.13 -30.47
N ALA A 2 0.70 -32.16 -29.61
CA ALA A 2 -0.02 -32.05 -28.34
C ALA A 2 0.82 -31.52 -27.14
N PHE A 3 2.15 -31.63 -27.16
CA PHE A 3 3.01 -31.17 -26.05
C PHE A 3 3.21 -29.65 -25.97
N ARG A 4 2.96 -28.91 -27.07
CA ARG A 4 3.04 -27.44 -27.06
C ARG A 4 1.79 -26.77 -26.45
N LEU A 5 0.63 -27.43 -26.46
CA LEU A 5 -0.57 -26.91 -25.79
C LEU A 5 -0.54 -27.13 -24.26
N CYS A 6 0.04 -28.22 -23.77
CA CYS A 6 0.15 -28.46 -22.32
C CYS A 6 1.09 -27.47 -21.61
N ILE A 7 2.17 -27.00 -22.26
CA ILE A 7 3.01 -25.95 -21.67
C ILE A 7 2.26 -24.63 -21.62
N PHE A 8 1.54 -24.28 -22.69
CA PHE A 8 0.81 -23.01 -22.76
C PHE A 8 -0.35 -22.94 -21.74
N HIS A 9 -1.06 -24.05 -21.52
CA HIS A 9 -2.15 -24.12 -20.55
C HIS A 9 -1.66 -24.17 -19.09
N ARG A 10 -0.48 -24.76 -18.84
CA ARG A 10 0.13 -24.79 -17.50
C ARG A 10 0.74 -23.44 -17.11
N SER A 11 1.16 -22.63 -18.08
CA SER A 11 1.57 -21.24 -17.84
C SER A 11 0.39 -20.32 -17.53
N SER A 12 -0.78 -20.46 -18.14
CA SER A 12 -1.93 -19.61 -17.78
C SER A 12 -2.44 -19.87 -16.35
N LEU A 13 -2.51 -21.14 -15.93
CA LEU A 13 -2.91 -21.50 -14.57
C LEU A 13 -1.92 -21.01 -13.48
N SER A 14 -0.61 -20.97 -13.77
CA SER A 14 0.36 -20.42 -12.81
C SER A 14 0.27 -18.90 -12.71
N TYR A 15 -0.06 -18.21 -13.81
CA TYR A 15 -0.26 -16.76 -13.84
C TYR A 15 -1.56 -16.31 -13.17
N GLU A 16 -2.67 -17.04 -13.34
CA GLU A 16 -3.93 -16.76 -12.60
C GLU A 16 -3.78 -17.04 -11.10
N GLN A 17 -3.01 -18.06 -10.72
CA GLN A 17 -2.63 -18.31 -9.32
C GLN A 17 -1.73 -17.20 -8.77
N LEU A 18 -0.73 -16.75 -9.55
CA LEU A 18 0.09 -15.57 -9.24
C LEU A 18 -0.76 -14.30 -9.14
N GLU A 19 -1.78 -14.10 -9.96
CA GLU A 19 -2.69 -12.94 -9.88
C GLU A 19 -3.59 -13.01 -8.65
N CYS A 20 -4.12 -14.18 -8.30
CA CYS A 20 -4.88 -14.39 -7.06
C CYS A 20 -4.01 -14.17 -5.81
N GLN A 21 -2.73 -14.57 -5.85
CA GLN A 21 -1.79 -14.38 -4.74
C GLN A 21 -1.22 -12.96 -4.67
N ASP A 22 -0.92 -12.32 -5.80
CA ASP A 22 -0.52 -10.92 -5.91
C ASP A 22 -1.68 -9.99 -5.47
N ALA A 23 -2.93 -10.31 -5.83
CA ALA A 23 -4.10 -9.62 -5.30
C ALA A 23 -4.26 -9.85 -3.77
N ARG A 24 -3.94 -11.04 -3.27
CA ARG A 24 -3.97 -11.37 -1.84
C ARG A 24 -2.83 -10.67 -1.06
N GLU A 25 -1.63 -10.58 -1.62
CA GLU A 25 -0.48 -9.88 -1.06
C GLU A 25 -0.66 -8.35 -1.10
N LYS A 26 -1.17 -7.79 -2.21
CA LYS A 26 -1.59 -6.38 -2.30
C LYS A 26 -2.68 -6.06 -1.28
N SER A 27 -3.62 -6.98 -1.08
CA SER A 27 -4.64 -6.87 -0.03
C SER A 27 -4.05 -6.93 1.38
N ILE A 28 -3.07 -7.79 1.63
CA ILE A 28 -2.34 -7.86 2.90
C ILE A 28 -1.56 -6.57 3.15
N TYR A 29 -0.84 -6.04 2.15
CA TYR A 29 -0.13 -4.77 2.25
C TYR A 29 -1.09 -3.63 2.60
N ARG A 30 -2.20 -3.48 1.86
CA ARG A 30 -3.23 -2.47 2.15
C ARG A 30 -3.81 -2.60 3.55
N ARG A 31 -4.05 -3.81 4.03
CA ARG A 31 -4.55 -4.07 5.40
C ARG A 31 -3.52 -3.70 6.47
N ILE A 32 -2.28 -4.17 6.32
CA ILE A 32 -1.17 -3.81 7.23
C ILE A 32 -1.03 -2.30 7.27
N TRP A 33 -1.08 -1.66 6.11
CA TRP A 33 -0.96 -0.22 6.01
C TRP A 33 -2.12 0.54 6.65
N ALA A 34 -3.37 0.09 6.47
CA ALA A 34 -4.51 0.65 7.18
C ALA A 34 -4.32 0.58 8.71
N HIS A 35 -3.75 -0.52 9.21
CA HIS A 35 -3.41 -0.66 10.63
C HIS A 35 -2.27 0.30 11.05
N LEU A 36 -1.23 0.45 10.24
CA LEU A 36 -0.12 1.37 10.50
C LEU A 36 -0.60 2.83 10.54
N LYS A 37 -1.42 3.25 9.56
CA LYS A 37 -2.08 4.56 9.54
C LYS A 37 -2.94 4.80 10.77
N ALA A 38 -3.79 3.84 11.12
CA ALA A 38 -4.64 3.95 12.30
C ALA A 38 -3.82 4.04 13.59
N PHE A 39 -2.73 3.28 13.69
CA PHE A 39 -1.82 3.32 14.85
C PHE A 39 -1.13 4.68 14.96
N LYS A 40 -0.57 5.21 13.87
CA LYS A 40 0.01 6.56 13.82
C LYS A 40 -0.99 7.62 14.29
N LEU A 41 -2.20 7.61 13.75
CA LEU A 41 -3.26 8.55 14.13
C LEU A 41 -3.60 8.46 15.62
N LYS A 42 -3.67 7.24 16.16
CA LYS A 42 -3.89 7.02 17.60
C LYS A 42 -2.76 7.59 18.44
N LEU A 43 -1.49 7.38 18.06
CA LEU A 43 -0.35 7.96 18.78
C LEU A 43 -0.44 9.49 18.85
N ASN A 44 -0.72 10.13 17.71
CA ASN A 44 -0.84 11.59 17.65
C ASN A 44 -2.05 12.12 18.45
N LEU A 45 -3.20 11.44 18.33
CA LEU A 45 -4.39 11.77 19.12
C LEU A 45 -4.12 11.67 20.62
N PHE A 46 -3.54 10.55 21.06
CA PHE A 46 -3.24 10.28 22.46
C PHE A 46 -2.21 11.28 23.03
N ALA A 47 -1.16 11.62 22.29
CA ALA A 47 -0.22 12.66 22.69
C ALA A 47 -0.94 14.01 22.87
N GLY A 48 -1.78 14.40 21.91
CA GLY A 48 -2.54 15.66 21.98
C GLY A 48 -3.58 15.70 23.09
N GLN A 49 -4.15 14.56 23.47
CA GLN A 49 -5.08 14.45 24.59
C GLN A 49 -4.38 14.58 25.93
N LEU A 50 -3.24 13.90 26.11
CA LEU A 50 -2.43 14.03 27.33
C LEU A 50 -1.93 15.48 27.51
N ALA A 51 -1.53 16.17 26.44
CA ALA A 51 -1.14 17.58 26.48
C ALA A 51 -2.26 18.53 26.99
N LYS A 52 -3.53 18.10 26.85
CA LYS A 52 -4.72 18.86 27.28
C LYS A 52 -5.33 18.31 28.57
N ASN A 53 -4.69 17.34 29.22
CA ASN A 53 -5.24 16.58 30.33
C ASN A 53 -6.61 15.91 30.01
N ASP A 54 -6.87 15.61 28.74
CA ASP A 54 -8.04 14.86 28.30
C ASP A 54 -7.78 13.35 28.48
N LEU A 55 -8.46 12.74 29.46
CA LEU A 55 -8.30 11.32 29.80
C LEU A 55 -9.42 10.43 29.25
N SER A 56 -10.22 10.92 28.30
CA SER A 56 -11.42 10.25 27.78
C SER A 56 -11.16 8.83 27.25
N HIS A 57 -9.99 8.56 26.68
CA HIS A 57 -9.61 7.23 26.17
C HIS A 57 -8.67 6.44 27.10
N PHE A 58 -8.35 7.00 28.28
CA PHE A 58 -7.47 6.38 29.26
C PHE A 58 -8.25 6.03 30.52
N SER A 59 -9.19 5.08 30.43
CA SER A 59 -10.13 4.76 31.51
C SER A 59 -9.46 4.49 32.87
N ARG A 60 -8.27 3.87 32.88
CA ARG A 60 -7.48 3.64 34.10
C ARG A 60 -6.88 4.92 34.69
N LEU A 61 -6.43 5.85 33.85
CA LEU A 61 -5.93 7.15 34.33
C LEU A 61 -7.09 8.02 34.80
N ASN A 62 -8.21 7.98 34.06
CA ASN A 62 -9.42 8.75 34.39
C ASN A 62 -10.09 8.30 35.70
N SER A 63 -9.86 7.05 36.14
CA SER A 63 -10.36 6.55 37.42
C SER A 63 -9.54 7.00 38.64
N ILE A 64 -8.38 7.63 38.44
CA ILE A 64 -7.51 8.08 39.53
C ILE A 64 -7.97 9.48 39.98
N PRO A 65 -8.24 9.71 41.29
CA PRO A 65 -8.81 10.98 41.78
C PRO A 65 -7.97 12.23 41.51
N SER A 66 -6.65 12.07 41.45
CA SER A 66 -5.70 13.13 41.10
C SER A 66 -4.52 12.50 40.37
N VAL A 67 -4.40 12.80 39.08
CA VAL A 67 -3.29 12.32 38.27
C VAL A 67 -2.17 13.34 38.33
N ASN A 68 -0.95 12.87 38.58
CA ASN A 68 0.24 13.72 38.61
C ASN A 68 0.54 14.27 37.20
N GLU A 69 0.52 15.59 37.04
CA GLU A 69 0.80 16.29 35.78
C GLU A 69 2.19 15.98 35.20
N GLU A 70 3.21 15.81 36.04
CA GLU A 70 4.56 15.42 35.61
C GLU A 70 4.56 14.03 34.96
N LYS A 71 3.75 13.10 35.51
CA LYS A 71 3.59 11.77 34.89
C LYS A 71 2.86 11.85 33.56
N LEU A 72 1.83 12.69 33.45
CA LEU A 72 1.12 12.91 32.19
C LEU A 72 2.05 13.45 31.11
N LYS A 73 2.90 14.42 31.48
CA LYS A 73 3.93 14.97 30.59
C LYS A 73 4.94 13.90 30.15
N ASN A 74 5.39 13.04 31.06
CA ASN A 74 6.28 11.93 30.70
C ASN A 74 5.63 10.94 29.71
N TYR A 75 4.33 10.66 29.86
CA TYR A 75 3.59 9.83 28.90
C TYR A 75 3.41 10.52 27.55
N GLU A 76 3.09 11.82 27.56
CA GLU A 76 3.01 12.65 26.35
C GLU A 76 4.34 12.61 25.57
N ASP A 77 5.45 12.87 26.25
CA ASP A 77 6.79 12.87 25.65
C ASP A 77 7.16 11.48 25.11
N GLY A 78 6.81 10.43 25.84
CA GLY A 78 6.96 9.04 25.38
C GLY A 78 6.18 8.75 24.10
N LEU A 79 4.93 9.22 24.00
CA LEU A 79 4.11 9.07 22.79
C LEU A 79 4.65 9.88 21.62
N LYS A 80 5.12 11.11 21.84
CA LYS A 80 5.75 11.93 20.79
C LYS A 80 7.01 11.27 20.25
N LYS A 81 7.86 10.75 21.14
CA LYS A 81 9.06 10.00 20.73
C LYS A 81 8.70 8.77 19.93
N LEU A 82 7.72 7.97 20.40
CA LEU A 82 7.26 6.79 19.68
C LEU A 82 6.67 7.16 18.30
N HIS A 83 5.91 8.25 18.20
CA HIS A 83 5.40 8.74 16.93
C HIS A 83 6.54 9.10 15.97
N PHE A 84 7.57 9.81 16.44
CA PHE A 84 8.73 10.16 15.63
C PHE A 84 9.49 8.92 15.12
N GLU A 85 9.79 7.96 16.00
CA GLU A 85 10.46 6.70 15.63
C GLU A 85 9.63 5.89 14.63
N PHE A 86 8.30 5.89 14.81
CA PHE A 86 7.39 5.23 13.90
C PHE A 86 7.43 5.87 12.51
N GLU A 87 7.34 7.20 12.42
CA GLU A 87 7.45 7.91 11.14
C GLU A 87 8.77 7.63 10.44
N HIS A 88 9.87 7.69 11.17
CA HIS A 88 11.19 7.42 10.61
C HIS A 88 11.31 5.98 10.08
N ARG A 89 10.84 5.00 10.86
CA ARG A 89 10.89 3.58 10.48
C ARG A 89 10.03 3.25 9.27
N PHE A 90 8.91 3.93 9.09
CA PHE A 90 7.95 3.66 8.01
C PHE A 90 7.95 4.74 6.92
N GLN A 91 8.99 5.58 6.86
CA GLN A 91 9.11 6.66 5.88
C GLN A 91 9.04 6.13 4.44
N ASP A 92 9.79 5.08 4.13
CA ASP A 92 9.82 4.46 2.79
C ASP A 92 8.47 3.82 2.41
N PHE A 93 7.70 3.37 3.40
CA PHE A 93 6.39 2.75 3.16
C PHE A 93 5.34 3.76 2.67
N SER A 94 5.49 5.04 3.00
CA SER A 94 4.62 6.10 2.46
C SER A 94 4.87 6.35 0.95
N ALA A 95 6.12 6.25 0.52
CA ALA A 95 6.48 6.32 -0.90
C ALA A 95 5.94 5.10 -1.65
N ILE A 96 6.09 3.90 -1.08
CA ILE A 96 5.55 2.66 -1.65
C ILE A 96 4.01 2.71 -1.71
N GLU A 97 3.32 3.25 -0.70
CA GLU A 97 1.87 3.44 -0.77
C GLU A 97 1.48 4.28 -1.99
N THR A 98 2.12 5.43 -2.18
CA THR A 98 1.80 6.33 -3.31
C THR A 98 1.95 5.59 -4.64
N GLU A 99 3.04 4.83 -4.80
CA GLU A 99 3.28 4.04 -6.01
C GLU A 99 2.24 2.91 -6.19
N LEU A 100 1.76 2.32 -5.09
CA LEU A 100 0.71 1.31 -5.11
C LEU A 100 -0.66 1.87 -5.44
N ASP A 101 -0.99 3.07 -4.96
CA ASP A 101 -2.26 3.72 -5.23
C ASP A 101 -2.41 4.07 -6.71
N ILE A 102 -1.32 4.48 -7.38
CA ILE A 102 -1.29 4.64 -8.84
C ILE A 102 -1.67 3.33 -9.55
N PHE A 103 -1.17 2.18 -9.07
CA PHE A 103 -1.48 0.88 -9.69
C PHE A 103 -2.91 0.38 -9.37
N THR A 104 -3.38 0.61 -8.15
CA THR A 104 -4.60 0.00 -7.61
C THR A 104 -5.83 0.88 -7.72
N MET A 105 -5.66 2.20 -7.76
CA MET A 105 -6.73 3.20 -7.87
C MET A 105 -6.30 4.41 -8.75
N PRO A 106 -5.81 4.18 -9.99
CA PRO A 106 -5.31 5.26 -10.86
C PRO A 106 -6.35 6.34 -11.17
N PHE A 107 -7.65 6.04 -11.01
CA PHE A 107 -8.75 6.97 -11.24
C PHE A 107 -9.04 7.92 -10.06
N ASN A 108 -8.41 7.70 -8.90
CA ASN A 108 -8.67 8.46 -7.67
C ASN A 108 -7.43 9.18 -7.13
N VAL A 109 -6.27 9.05 -7.79
CA VAL A 109 -5.04 9.72 -7.36
C VAL A 109 -5.06 11.20 -7.75
N ASN A 110 -4.49 12.06 -6.90
CA ASN A 110 -4.29 13.47 -7.23
C ASN A 110 -3.10 13.62 -8.20
N CYS A 111 -3.38 13.85 -9.48
CA CYS A 111 -2.36 13.97 -10.53
C CYS A 111 -1.32 15.07 -10.25
N GLU A 112 -1.69 16.18 -9.64
CA GLU A 112 -0.78 17.31 -9.38
C GLU A 112 0.33 16.94 -8.38
N ALA A 113 0.03 16.04 -7.45
CA ALA A 113 0.97 15.57 -6.44
C ALA A 113 1.84 14.39 -6.92
N MET A 114 1.63 13.91 -8.15
CA MET A 114 2.38 12.77 -8.70
C MET A 114 3.67 13.20 -9.38
N ARG A 115 4.57 12.25 -9.63
CA ARG A 115 5.80 12.46 -10.41
C ARG A 115 5.47 12.97 -11.82
N SER A 116 6.27 13.92 -12.30
CA SER A 116 6.05 14.65 -13.55
C SER A 116 5.92 13.75 -14.78
N ASP A 117 6.59 12.60 -14.80
CA ASP A 117 6.52 11.62 -15.89
C ASP A 117 5.17 10.88 -15.98
N LEU A 118 4.37 10.89 -14.93
CA LEU A 118 3.06 10.22 -14.88
C LEU A 118 1.87 11.18 -14.99
N GLN A 119 2.07 12.48 -14.73
CA GLN A 119 0.94 13.42 -14.58
C GLN A 119 0.06 13.50 -15.82
N LEU A 120 0.66 13.69 -17.00
CA LEU A 120 -0.10 13.81 -18.26
C LEU A 120 -0.83 12.52 -18.61
N GLU A 121 -0.15 11.37 -18.51
CA GLU A 121 -0.76 10.06 -18.76
C GLU A 121 -1.92 9.77 -17.79
N LEU A 122 -1.79 10.16 -16.51
CA LEU A 122 -2.85 10.02 -15.52
C LEU A 122 -4.04 10.92 -15.84
N ILE A 123 -3.82 12.16 -16.28
CA ILE A 123 -4.90 13.07 -16.69
C ILE A 123 -5.66 12.49 -17.89
N GLU A 124 -4.94 12.00 -18.91
CA GLU A 124 -5.55 11.36 -20.08
C GLU A 124 -6.34 10.10 -19.70
N LEU A 125 -5.75 9.27 -18.83
CA LEU A 125 -6.38 8.06 -18.32
C LEU A 125 -7.68 8.39 -17.56
N GLN A 126 -7.62 9.33 -16.62
CA GLN A 126 -8.73 9.72 -15.75
C GLN A 126 -9.88 10.38 -16.53
N SER A 127 -9.56 11.08 -17.62
CA SER A 127 -10.54 11.73 -18.49
C SER A 127 -11.28 10.75 -19.40
N ASN A 128 -10.77 9.51 -19.55
CA ASN A 128 -11.34 8.51 -20.45
C ASN A 128 -12.35 7.60 -19.74
N ASN A 129 -13.64 7.86 -19.97
CA ASN A 129 -14.74 7.07 -19.40
C ASN A 129 -14.72 5.59 -19.83
N HIS A 130 -14.28 5.28 -21.05
CA HIS A 130 -14.19 3.90 -21.51
C HIS A 130 -13.12 3.14 -20.71
N LEU A 131 -11.93 3.72 -20.55
CA LEU A 131 -10.87 3.12 -19.73
C LEU A 131 -11.30 2.97 -18.27
N LYS A 132 -12.06 3.93 -17.72
CA LYS A 132 -12.64 3.81 -16.37
C LYS A 132 -13.58 2.61 -16.26
N GLN A 133 -14.45 2.40 -17.23
CA GLN A 133 -15.33 1.22 -17.26
C GLN A 133 -14.54 -0.08 -17.41
N SER A 134 -13.56 -0.13 -18.32
CA SER A 134 -12.67 -1.29 -18.47
C SER A 134 -11.98 -1.63 -17.15
N PHE A 135 -11.44 -0.63 -16.44
CA PHE A 135 -10.77 -0.82 -15.16
C PHE A 135 -11.66 -1.45 -14.08
N LEU A 136 -12.95 -1.08 -14.03
CA LEU A 136 -13.90 -1.64 -13.07
C LEU A 136 -14.30 -3.08 -13.41
N ASN A 137 -14.34 -3.40 -14.70
CA ASN A 137 -14.87 -4.67 -15.21
C ASN A 137 -13.82 -5.75 -15.44
N MET A 138 -12.53 -5.44 -15.32
CA MET A 138 -11.46 -6.40 -15.58
C MET A 138 -10.40 -6.44 -14.46
N PRO A 139 -9.64 -7.56 -14.34
CA PRO A 139 -8.49 -7.64 -13.45
C PRO A 139 -7.47 -6.53 -13.72
N LYS A 140 -6.79 -6.07 -12.67
CA LYS A 140 -5.92 -4.88 -12.74
C LYS A 140 -4.72 -5.13 -13.65
N LEU A 141 -4.20 -6.36 -13.65
CA LEU A 141 -3.09 -6.73 -14.52
C LEU A 141 -3.51 -6.79 -15.99
N GLU A 142 -4.70 -7.30 -16.29
CA GLU A 142 -5.28 -7.28 -17.64
C GLU A 142 -5.55 -5.87 -18.12
N PHE A 143 -6.06 -5.00 -17.25
CA PHE A 143 -6.24 -3.58 -17.55
C PHE A 143 -4.91 -2.93 -17.94
N ASN A 144 -3.85 -3.11 -17.15
CA ASN A 144 -2.55 -2.52 -17.46
C ASN A 144 -1.96 -3.06 -18.78
N LYS A 145 -2.24 -4.33 -19.14
CA LYS A 145 -1.84 -4.91 -20.42
C LYS A 145 -2.63 -4.37 -21.61
N SER A 146 -3.87 -3.92 -21.40
CA SER A 146 -4.73 -3.39 -22.47
C SER A 146 -4.47 -1.92 -22.80
N LEU A 147 -3.74 -1.20 -21.94
CA LEU A 147 -3.33 0.18 -22.20
C LEU A 147 -2.47 0.30 -23.47
N SER A 148 -2.71 1.37 -24.23
CA SER A 148 -1.89 1.73 -25.40
C SER A 148 -0.46 2.02 -24.97
N LYS A 149 0.51 1.28 -25.52
CA LYS A 149 1.94 1.53 -25.28
C LYS A 149 2.43 2.88 -25.82
N VAL A 150 1.68 3.46 -26.76
CA VAL A 150 2.01 4.76 -27.34
C VAL A 150 1.49 5.89 -26.45
N SER A 151 0.29 5.71 -25.87
CA SER A 151 -0.38 6.74 -25.06
C SER A 151 -0.03 6.68 -23.58
N PHE A 152 0.28 5.48 -23.06
CA PHE A 152 0.52 5.26 -21.62
C PHE A 152 1.84 4.51 -21.31
N PRO A 153 2.97 4.84 -21.95
CA PRO A 153 4.23 4.11 -21.73
C PRO A 153 4.72 4.15 -20.28
N ASN A 154 4.59 5.28 -19.58
CA ASN A 154 5.11 5.43 -18.23
C ASN A 154 4.22 4.70 -17.20
N LEU A 155 2.90 4.74 -17.35
CA LEU A 155 1.96 3.98 -16.52
C LEU A 155 2.15 2.47 -16.68
N ILE A 156 2.39 1.99 -17.91
CA ILE A 156 2.70 0.58 -18.15
C ILE A 156 4.02 0.20 -17.48
N SER A 157 5.07 1.02 -17.62
CA SER A 157 6.36 0.80 -16.95
C SER A 157 6.22 0.78 -15.43
N HIS A 158 5.43 1.70 -14.88
CA HIS A 158 5.12 1.77 -13.46
C HIS A 158 4.45 0.50 -12.95
N ALA A 159 3.41 0.05 -13.64
CA ALA A 159 2.71 -1.19 -13.31
C ALA A 159 3.64 -2.40 -13.30
N GLN A 160 4.57 -2.50 -14.26
CA GLN A 160 5.58 -3.55 -14.31
C GLN A 160 6.53 -3.50 -13.11
N LYS A 161 6.99 -2.32 -12.71
CA LYS A 161 7.85 -2.14 -11.53
C LYS A 161 7.15 -2.60 -10.26
N ILE A 162 5.90 -2.19 -10.07
CA ILE A 162 5.10 -2.61 -8.91
C ILE A 162 4.90 -4.12 -8.88
N SER A 163 4.55 -4.74 -10.01
CA SER A 163 4.45 -6.20 -10.13
C SER A 163 5.77 -6.91 -9.82
N ALA A 164 6.91 -6.35 -10.22
CA ALA A 164 8.23 -6.93 -9.95
C ALA A 164 8.60 -6.89 -8.45
N ILE A 165 8.22 -5.83 -7.73
CA ILE A 165 8.46 -5.72 -6.28
C ILE A 165 7.81 -6.90 -5.55
N PHE A 166 6.55 -7.20 -5.83
CA PHE A 166 5.84 -8.33 -5.19
C PHE A 166 6.34 -9.70 -5.68
N ALA A 167 6.68 -9.84 -6.96
CA ALA A 167 7.29 -11.07 -7.47
C ALA A 167 8.66 -11.35 -6.80
N SER A 168 9.44 -10.32 -6.50
CA SER A 168 10.76 -10.46 -5.86
C SER A 168 10.67 -10.89 -4.39
N SER A 169 9.67 -10.41 -3.64
CA SER A 169 9.40 -10.88 -2.27
C SER A 169 9.01 -12.36 -2.22
N TYR A 170 8.37 -12.86 -3.28
CA TYR A 170 8.03 -14.28 -3.40
C TYR A 170 9.27 -15.16 -3.64
N ILE A 171 10.16 -14.78 -4.57
CA ILE A 171 11.37 -15.55 -4.88
C ILE A 171 12.28 -15.67 -3.64
N GLN A 172 12.42 -14.59 -2.88
CA GLN A 172 13.18 -14.59 -1.63
C GLN A 172 12.52 -15.45 -0.54
N GLY A 173 11.19 -15.39 -0.39
CA GLY A 173 10.44 -16.20 0.58
C GLY A 173 10.33 -17.68 0.24
N VAL A 174 10.54 -18.06 -1.03
CA VAL A 174 10.64 -19.46 -1.48
C VAL A 174 12.06 -20.00 -1.29
N GLN A 175 13.10 -19.22 -1.58
CA GLN A 175 14.50 -19.62 -1.33
C GLN A 175 14.81 -19.83 0.17
N GLN A 176 14.15 -19.09 1.06
CA GLN A 176 14.28 -19.31 2.51
C GLN A 176 13.54 -20.57 3.02
N ARG A 177 12.68 -21.18 2.20
CA ARG A 177 11.90 -22.38 2.55
C ARG A 177 12.37 -23.67 1.89
N THR A 178 13.37 -23.61 1.02
CA THR A 178 14.07 -24.81 0.56
C THR A 178 15.18 -25.14 1.56
N PRO A 179 15.16 -26.31 2.24
CA PRO A 179 16.30 -26.72 3.04
C PRO A 179 17.50 -26.87 2.10
N SER A 180 18.62 -26.26 2.49
CA SER A 180 19.92 -26.48 1.86
C SER A 180 20.24 -27.97 1.90
N PHE A 181 20.27 -28.61 0.74
CA PHE A 181 20.82 -29.94 0.56
C PHE A 181 22.35 -29.87 0.50
#